data_AF-A0A1V5BUM9-F1
#
_entry.id   AF-A0A1V5BUM9-F1
#
_cell.length_a   1.000
_cell.length_b   1.000
_cell.length_c   1.000
_cell.angle_alpha   90.00
_cell.angle_beta   90.00
_cell.angle_gamma   90.00
#
_symmetry.space_group_name_H-M   'P 1'
#
loop_
_entity.id
_entity.type
_entity.pdbx_description
1 polymer ?
#
loop_
_entity_poly.entity_id
_entity_poly.type
_entity_poly.pdbx_seq_one_letter_code
_entity_poly.pdbx_strand_id
1 'polypeptide(L)'
;MVAITIRKITKGPATVLLPIPVVLVTSVGENGKPNIITIAWTGVMNSEPPAVYVSVRPQGRHSYGLIKESGEYVINLPAAAQAKLVDYCGKVSGSKVDKFKETGLTPVPAAHVKAPLIAECPVNLECKVRQVVALGSHDVFIADVLAVHYNEDVLDEKGRPDLDKIGPYSYCLNEYRLMSGKLGSFGYSNKT
;
A
#
# COMPACT_ATOMS: atom_id res chain seq x y z
N MET A 1 46.60 6.09 2.10
CA MET A 1 45.22 5.67 1.76
C MET A 1 45.16 4.16 1.81
N VAL A 2 44.37 3.58 2.73
CA VAL A 2 44.14 2.12 2.72
C VAL A 2 43.13 1.85 1.62
N ALA A 3 43.52 1.10 0.59
CA ALA A 3 42.59 0.63 -0.43
C ALA A 3 41.64 -0.38 0.23
N ILE A 4 40.40 0.04 0.47
CA ILE A 4 39.36 -0.89 0.92
C ILE A 4 38.98 -1.74 -0.30
N THR A 5 39.44 -2.98 -0.34
CA THR A 5 39.00 -3.94 -1.36
C THR A 5 37.56 -4.35 -1.05
N ILE A 6 36.60 -3.70 -1.73
CA ILE A 6 35.18 -4.05 -1.62
C ILE A 6 34.93 -5.34 -2.41
N ARG A 7 34.67 -6.46 -1.72
CA ARG A 7 34.34 -7.75 -2.33
C ARG A 7 32.83 -7.95 -2.41
N LYS A 8 32.32 -8.32 -3.59
CA LYS A 8 30.92 -8.74 -3.76
C LYS A 8 30.76 -10.25 -3.57
N ILE A 9 29.61 -10.66 -3.04
CA ILE A 9 29.21 -12.07 -2.88
C ILE A 9 27.98 -12.31 -3.76
N THR A 10 28.05 -13.32 -4.62
CA THR A 10 26.91 -13.73 -5.46
C THR A 10 25.99 -14.65 -4.66
N LYS A 11 24.68 -14.36 -4.72
CA LYS A 11 23.59 -15.17 -4.17
C LYS A 11 22.57 -15.44 -5.28
N GLY A 12 21.68 -16.41 -5.06
CA GLY A 12 20.59 -16.72 -6.00
C GLY A 12 19.54 -15.60 -6.13
N PRO A 13 18.59 -15.74 -7.07
CA PRO A 13 17.53 -14.75 -7.28
C PRO A 13 16.66 -14.59 -6.03
N ALA A 14 16.32 -13.34 -5.68
CA ALA A 14 15.49 -13.03 -4.51
C ALA A 14 14.75 -11.68 -4.69
N THR A 15 13.60 -11.53 -4.04
CA THR A 15 12.79 -10.30 -4.03
C THR A 15 13.31 -9.32 -2.96
N VAL A 16 14.44 -8.66 -3.23
CA VAL A 16 15.17 -7.81 -2.25
C VAL A 16 15.27 -6.34 -2.66
N LEU A 17 14.30 -5.84 -3.44
CA LEU A 17 14.21 -4.41 -3.75
C LEU A 17 13.69 -3.67 -2.51
N LEU A 18 14.54 -2.85 -1.87
CA LEU A 18 14.23 -2.15 -0.62
C LEU A 18 14.26 -0.62 -0.83
N PRO A 19 13.44 0.16 -0.10
CA PRO A 19 12.37 -0.28 0.80
C PRO A 19 11.16 -0.83 0.03
N ILE A 20 10.41 -1.76 0.64
CA ILE A 20 9.14 -2.26 0.06
C ILE A 20 8.00 -1.48 0.74
N PRO A 21 7.07 -0.86 -0.02
CA PRO A 21 5.88 -0.26 0.56
C PRO A 21 5.05 -1.31 1.31
N VAL A 22 4.27 -0.87 2.29
CA VAL A 22 3.30 -1.73 2.97
C VAL A 22 2.00 -0.98 3.15
N VAL A 23 0.91 -1.55 2.63
CA VAL A 23 -0.39 -0.90 2.61
C VAL A 23 -1.49 -1.87 3.00
N LEU A 24 -2.61 -1.33 3.48
CA LEU A 24 -3.87 -2.05 3.62
C LEU A 24 -4.71 -1.80 2.37
N VAL A 25 -5.07 -2.86 1.66
CA VAL A 25 -5.98 -2.79 0.52
C VAL A 25 -7.36 -3.23 0.96
N THR A 26 -8.33 -2.34 0.79
CA THR A 26 -9.74 -2.66 0.98
C THR A 26 -10.39 -3.00 -0.35
N SER A 27 -11.32 -3.94 -0.31
CA SER A 27 -12.09 -4.37 -1.47
C SER A 27 -13.48 -4.85 -1.06
N VAL A 28 -14.44 -4.81 -1.98
CA VAL A 28 -15.81 -5.26 -1.77
C VAL A 28 -16.35 -5.87 -3.07
N GLY A 29 -16.98 -7.04 -2.97
CA GLY A 29 -17.63 -7.71 -4.10
C GLY A 29 -19.11 -7.34 -4.20
N GLU A 30 -19.88 -8.05 -5.03
CA GLU A 30 -21.32 -7.80 -5.20
C GLU A 30 -22.14 -8.03 -3.93
N ASN A 31 -21.67 -8.90 -3.04
CA ASN A 31 -22.32 -9.18 -1.76
C ASN A 31 -22.25 -8.02 -0.75
N GLY A 32 -21.53 -6.94 -1.07
CA GLY A 32 -21.42 -5.74 -0.24
C GLY A 32 -20.60 -5.88 1.04
N LYS A 33 -20.02 -7.05 1.33
CA LYS A 33 -19.19 -7.25 2.52
C LYS A 33 -17.73 -6.82 2.24
N PRO A 34 -17.22 -5.75 2.87
CA PRO A 34 -15.86 -5.29 2.61
C PRO A 34 -14.84 -6.19 3.31
N ASN A 35 -13.63 -6.23 2.78
CA ASN A 35 -12.50 -6.94 3.35
C ASN A 35 -11.22 -6.10 3.30
N ILE A 36 -10.25 -6.43 4.15
CA ILE A 36 -8.91 -5.84 4.17
C ILE A 36 -7.86 -6.91 3.81
N ILE A 37 -6.81 -6.56 3.07
CA ILE A 37 -5.62 -7.39 2.89
C ILE A 37 -4.36 -6.51 2.94
N THR A 38 -3.31 -7.00 3.58
CA THR A 38 -2.00 -6.33 3.53
C THR A 38 -1.29 -6.69 2.25
N ILE A 39 -0.84 -5.66 1.51
CA ILE A 39 -0.07 -5.81 0.27
C ILE A 39 1.25 -5.05 0.43
N ALA A 40 2.34 -5.71 0.04
CA ALA A 40 3.64 -5.07 -0.07
C ALA A 40 4.15 -5.01 -1.53
N TRP A 41 3.61 -5.83 -2.43
CA TRP A 41 3.96 -5.83 -3.85
C TRP A 41 3.07 -4.83 -4.57
N THR A 42 3.39 -3.55 -4.39
CA THR A 42 2.63 -2.39 -4.89
C THR A 42 3.57 -1.22 -5.17
N GLY A 43 3.07 -0.18 -5.83
CA GLY A 43 3.82 1.04 -6.12
C GLY A 43 3.12 1.89 -7.18
N VAL A 44 3.73 3.04 -7.47
CA VAL A 44 3.33 3.94 -8.56
C VAL A 44 3.79 3.37 -9.90
N MET A 45 2.91 3.37 -10.90
CA MET A 45 3.14 2.88 -12.27
C MET A 45 3.20 4.00 -13.30
N ASN A 46 2.44 5.06 -13.11
CA ASN A 46 2.36 6.17 -14.06
C ASN A 46 2.08 7.49 -13.33
N SER A 47 2.55 8.59 -13.89
CA SER A 47 2.34 9.93 -13.34
C SER A 47 1.13 10.65 -13.95
N GLU A 48 0.87 10.47 -15.25
CA GLU A 48 -0.22 11.16 -15.96
C GLU A 48 -0.86 10.23 -17.02
N PRO A 49 -2.11 9.76 -16.84
CA PRO A 49 -2.88 9.85 -15.60
C PRO A 49 -2.23 9.03 -14.47
N PRO A 50 -2.38 9.42 -13.20
CA PRO A 50 -1.76 8.73 -12.08
C PRO A 50 -2.27 7.28 -11.99
N ALA A 51 -1.34 6.33 -11.94
CA ALA A 51 -1.67 4.91 -11.85
C ALA A 51 -0.80 4.19 -10.82
N VAL A 52 -1.38 3.19 -10.18
CA VAL A 52 -0.73 2.31 -9.19
C VAL A 52 -0.99 0.85 -9.55
N TYR A 53 -0.36 -0.06 -8.82
CA TYR A 53 -0.67 -1.49 -8.93
C TYR A 53 -0.70 -2.18 -7.58
N VAL A 54 -1.46 -3.26 -7.49
CA VAL A 54 -1.34 -4.26 -6.41
C VAL A 54 -1.14 -5.63 -7.03
N SER A 55 -0.13 -6.38 -6.57
CA SER A 55 0.10 -7.76 -7.01
C SER A 55 -0.50 -8.73 -6.01
N VAL A 56 -1.45 -9.54 -6.43
CA VAL A 56 -2.20 -10.45 -5.56
C VAL A 56 -2.13 -11.86 -6.13
N ARG A 57 -1.88 -12.84 -5.26
CA ARG A 57 -1.95 -14.26 -5.67
C ARG A 57 -3.41 -14.65 -5.93
N PRO A 58 -3.73 -15.31 -7.05
CA PRO A 58 -5.09 -15.77 -7.34
C PRO A 58 -5.64 -16.76 -6.30
N GLN A 59 -4.76 -17.61 -5.76
CA GLN A 59 -5.15 -18.64 -4.81
C GLN A 59 -4.91 -18.21 -3.36
N GLY A 60 -5.87 -18.54 -2.49
CA GLY A 60 -5.75 -18.35 -1.03
C GLY A 60 -5.89 -16.90 -0.54
N ARG A 61 -6.18 -15.94 -1.42
CA ARG A 61 -6.37 -14.52 -1.06
C ARG A 61 -7.81 -14.09 -1.32
N HIS A 62 -8.60 -13.93 -0.26
CA HIS A 62 -10.02 -13.56 -0.38
C HIS A 62 -10.24 -12.28 -1.20
N SER A 63 -9.43 -11.24 -0.97
CA SER A 63 -9.52 -9.97 -1.72
C SER A 63 -9.26 -10.11 -3.22
N TYR A 64 -8.57 -11.17 -3.70
CA TYR A 64 -8.35 -11.35 -5.13
C TYR A 64 -9.67 -11.43 -5.90
N GLY A 65 -10.59 -12.27 -5.43
CA GLY A 65 -11.91 -12.43 -6.05
C GLY A 65 -12.70 -11.12 -6.02
N LEU A 66 -12.73 -10.45 -4.87
CA LEU A 66 -13.44 -9.19 -4.68
C LEU A 66 -12.94 -8.08 -5.62
N ILE A 67 -11.61 -7.95 -5.78
CA ILE A 67 -11.00 -6.95 -6.68
C ILE A 67 -11.27 -7.34 -8.14
N LYS A 68 -11.19 -8.63 -8.48
CA LYS A 68 -11.42 -9.11 -9.84
C LYS A 68 -12.88 -8.92 -10.29
N GLU A 69 -13.82 -9.12 -9.38
CA GLU A 69 -15.26 -8.99 -9.56
C GLU A 69 -15.68 -7.52 -9.68
N SER A 70 -15.25 -6.67 -8.73
CA SER A 70 -15.63 -5.25 -8.70
C SER A 70 -14.85 -4.38 -9.67
N GLY A 71 -13.60 -4.73 -9.98
CA GLY A 71 -12.68 -3.85 -10.69
C GLY A 71 -12.22 -2.65 -9.85
N GLU A 72 -12.38 -2.69 -8.53
CA GLU A 72 -12.15 -1.56 -7.63
C GLU A 72 -11.38 -1.98 -6.38
N TYR A 73 -10.53 -1.08 -5.88
CA TYR A 73 -9.91 -1.20 -4.57
C TYR A 73 -9.53 0.17 -4.02
N VAL A 74 -9.26 0.25 -2.71
CA VAL A 74 -8.60 1.42 -2.11
C VAL A 74 -7.28 0.97 -1.49
N ILE A 75 -6.20 1.70 -1.80
CA ILE A 75 -4.92 1.59 -1.10
C ILE A 75 -4.96 2.54 0.09
N ASN A 76 -4.83 2.00 1.30
CA ASN A 76 -4.79 2.77 2.54
C ASN A 76 -3.36 2.71 3.09
N LEU A 77 -2.72 3.85 3.31
CA LEU A 77 -1.39 3.95 3.89
C LEU A 77 -1.56 4.00 5.41
N PRO A 78 -1.18 2.94 6.14
CA PRO A 78 -1.27 2.92 7.59
C PRO A 78 -0.18 3.79 8.23
N ALA A 79 -0.48 4.37 9.39
CA ALA A 79 0.52 4.96 10.27
C ALA A 79 1.37 3.87 10.93
N ALA A 80 2.60 4.20 11.33
CA ALA A 80 3.52 3.23 11.96
C ALA A 80 2.95 2.55 13.21
N ALA A 81 2.11 3.26 13.99
CA ALA A 81 1.43 2.70 15.16
C ALA A 81 0.49 1.53 14.82
N GLN A 82 0.04 1.43 13.57
CA GLN A 82 -0.87 0.39 13.09
C GLN A 82 -0.14 -0.86 12.57
N ALA A 83 1.20 -0.94 12.66
CA ALA A 83 1.98 -2.04 12.10
C ALA A 83 1.53 -3.44 12.56
N LYS A 84 1.02 -3.58 13.80
CA LYS A 84 0.44 -4.86 14.29
C LYS A 84 -0.85 -5.24 13.56
N LEU A 85 -1.73 -4.28 13.28
CA LEU A 85 -2.96 -4.50 12.51
C LEU A 85 -2.63 -4.88 11.06
N VAL A 86 -1.58 -4.26 10.52
CA VAL A 86 -1.06 -4.55 9.19
C VAL A 86 -0.51 -5.98 9.09
N ASP A 87 0.22 -6.47 10.09
CA ASP A 87 0.62 -7.89 10.13
C ASP A 87 -0.60 -8.83 10.18
N TYR A 88 -1.54 -8.54 11.09
CA TYR A 88 -2.75 -9.33 11.26
C TYR A 88 -3.56 -9.44 9.95
N CYS A 89 -3.79 -8.31 9.27
CA CYS A 89 -4.52 -8.25 8.01
C CYS A 89 -3.85 -9.02 6.86
N GLY A 90 -2.53 -9.24 6.91
CA GLY A 90 -1.79 -10.03 5.93
C GLY A 90 -1.85 -11.54 6.17
N LYS A 91 -2.06 -11.96 7.43
CA LYS A 91 -2.01 -13.36 7.87
C LYS A 91 -3.38 -14.02 7.95
N VAL A 92 -4.40 -13.30 8.41
CA VAL A 92 -5.75 -13.86 8.55
C VAL A 92 -6.53 -13.71 7.25
N SER A 93 -7.32 -14.71 6.84
CA SER A 93 -8.15 -14.62 5.64
C SER A 93 -9.53 -14.05 5.95
N GLY A 94 -9.94 -13.02 5.21
CA GLY A 94 -11.28 -12.44 5.31
C GLY A 94 -12.42 -13.37 4.85
N SER A 95 -12.09 -14.51 4.23
CA SER A 95 -13.08 -15.54 3.91
C SER A 95 -13.62 -16.25 5.15
N LYS A 96 -12.95 -16.12 6.30
CA LYS A 96 -13.30 -16.78 7.57
C LYS A 96 -13.73 -15.81 8.66
N VAL A 97 -13.26 -14.57 8.59
CA VAL A 97 -13.44 -13.55 9.63
C VAL A 97 -13.88 -12.23 9.03
N ASP A 98 -14.49 -11.40 9.86
CA ASP A 98 -14.70 -9.99 9.54
C ASP A 98 -13.54 -9.17 10.11
N LYS A 99 -12.62 -8.75 9.23
CA LYS A 99 -11.41 -8.05 9.69
C LYS A 99 -11.68 -6.66 10.22
N PHE A 100 -12.70 -5.95 9.71
CA PHE A 100 -13.07 -4.65 10.27
C PHE A 100 -13.52 -4.82 11.72
N LYS A 101 -14.39 -5.81 11.97
CA LYS A 101 -14.83 -6.15 13.33
C LYS A 101 -13.68 -6.56 14.26
N GLU A 102 -12.76 -7.40 13.80
CA GLU A 102 -11.67 -7.91 14.65
C GLU A 102 -10.54 -6.89 14.89
N THR A 103 -10.30 -6.00 13.94
CA THR A 103 -9.26 -4.96 14.07
C THR A 103 -9.76 -3.68 14.71
N GLY A 104 -11.07 -3.43 14.70
CA GLY A 104 -11.67 -2.17 15.13
C GLY A 104 -11.42 -1.00 14.18
N LEU A 105 -10.87 -1.25 12.98
CA LEU A 105 -10.71 -0.23 11.94
C LEU A 105 -12.09 0.20 11.41
N THR A 106 -12.21 1.46 11.03
CA THR A 106 -13.48 2.06 10.64
C THR A 106 -13.58 2.19 9.11
N PRO A 107 -14.51 1.48 8.45
CA PRO A 107 -14.75 1.66 7.03
C PRO A 107 -15.46 2.98 6.77
N VAL A 108 -14.96 3.78 5.83
CA VAL A 108 -15.56 5.06 5.41
C VAL A 108 -15.97 4.98 3.93
N PRO A 109 -17.16 5.45 3.54
CA PRO A 109 -17.55 5.51 2.13
C PRO A 109 -16.55 6.32 1.29
N ALA A 110 -16.18 5.79 0.14
CA ALA A 110 -15.32 6.46 -0.83
C ALA A 110 -16.16 7.29 -1.82
N ALA A 111 -15.54 8.22 -2.56
CA ALA A 111 -16.25 9.15 -3.44
C ALA A 111 -16.52 8.59 -4.85
N HIS A 112 -15.64 7.71 -5.34
CA HIS A 112 -15.63 7.20 -6.71
C HIS A 112 -15.68 5.67 -6.81
N VAL A 113 -15.31 4.93 -5.76
CA VAL A 113 -15.34 3.46 -5.73
C VAL A 113 -16.21 2.91 -4.60
N LYS A 114 -16.64 1.64 -4.69
CA LYS A 114 -17.42 0.96 -3.66
C LYS A 114 -16.57 0.48 -2.49
N ALA A 115 -15.30 0.15 -2.75
CA ALA A 115 -14.37 -0.27 -1.70
C ALA A 115 -14.18 0.87 -0.68
N PRO A 116 -14.34 0.62 0.63
CA PRO A 116 -14.30 1.69 1.62
C PRO A 116 -12.87 2.16 1.89
N LEU A 117 -12.71 3.42 2.29
CA LEU A 117 -11.47 3.92 2.93
C LEU A 117 -11.36 3.35 4.36
N ILE A 118 -10.20 3.51 4.99
CA ILE A 118 -9.98 3.25 6.42
C ILE A 118 -9.70 4.57 7.11
N ALA A 119 -10.57 4.99 8.04
CA ALA A 119 -10.49 6.31 8.70
C ALA A 119 -9.16 6.53 9.43
N GLU A 120 -8.63 5.48 10.06
CA GLU A 120 -7.41 5.55 10.85
C GLU A 120 -6.14 5.56 10.00
N CYS A 121 -6.25 5.33 8.67
CA CYS A 121 -5.11 5.45 7.76
C CYS A 121 -5.01 6.90 7.27
N PRO A 122 -3.89 7.61 7.50
CA PRO A 122 -3.76 9.03 7.16
C PRO A 122 -3.85 9.37 5.68
N VAL A 123 -3.66 8.39 4.78
CA VAL A 123 -3.77 8.59 3.33
C VAL A 123 -4.50 7.41 2.69
N ASN A 124 -5.45 7.68 1.80
CA ASN A 124 -6.21 6.66 1.07
C ASN A 124 -6.29 7.00 -0.42
N LEU A 125 -6.08 6.02 -1.30
CA LEU A 125 -6.12 6.19 -2.75
C LEU A 125 -7.23 5.34 -3.34
N GLU A 126 -8.22 5.98 -3.93
CA GLU A 126 -9.29 5.30 -4.66
C GLU A 126 -8.79 4.82 -6.02
N CYS A 127 -8.92 3.52 -6.29
CA CYS A 127 -8.29 2.90 -7.44
C CYS A 127 -9.31 2.11 -8.26
N LYS A 128 -9.35 2.38 -9.57
CA LYS A 128 -10.15 1.63 -10.54
C LYS A 128 -9.26 0.83 -11.48
N VAL A 129 -9.44 -0.48 -11.48
CA VAL A 129 -8.63 -1.41 -12.28
C VAL A 129 -8.87 -1.13 -13.76
N ARG A 130 -7.76 -0.91 -14.49
CA ARG A 130 -7.76 -0.78 -15.95
C ARG A 130 -7.21 -2.01 -16.66
N GLN A 131 -6.34 -2.77 -15.99
CA GLN A 131 -5.68 -3.94 -16.57
C GLN A 131 -5.28 -4.94 -15.49
N VAL A 132 -5.39 -6.23 -15.81
CA VAL A 132 -4.86 -7.32 -15.00
C VAL A 132 -3.82 -8.09 -15.81
N VAL A 133 -2.59 -8.21 -15.29
CA VAL A 133 -1.49 -8.92 -15.94
C VAL A 133 -1.11 -10.14 -15.11
N ALA A 134 -1.24 -11.34 -15.68
CA ALA A 134 -0.84 -12.57 -15.01
C ALA A 134 0.69 -12.80 -15.14
N LEU A 135 1.39 -12.93 -14.00
CA LEU A 135 2.83 -13.19 -13.93
C LEU A 135 3.13 -14.62 -13.43
N GLY A 136 2.15 -15.52 -13.51
CA GLY A 136 2.23 -16.90 -13.03
C GLY A 136 1.93 -17.02 -11.54
N SER A 137 2.77 -16.44 -10.67
CA SER A 137 2.56 -16.54 -9.21
C SER A 137 1.61 -15.50 -8.63
N HIS A 138 1.53 -14.34 -9.27
CA HIS A 138 0.67 -13.21 -8.90
C HIS A 138 0.04 -12.65 -10.16
N ASP A 139 -1.13 -12.06 -9.99
CA ASP A 139 -1.71 -11.17 -10.98
C ASP A 139 -1.51 -9.73 -10.50
N VAL A 140 -1.12 -8.87 -11.44
CA VAL A 140 -0.90 -7.44 -11.22
C VAL A 140 -2.16 -6.69 -11.63
N PHE A 141 -2.86 -6.12 -10.65
CA PHE A 141 -4.01 -5.24 -10.87
C PHE A 141 -3.53 -3.80 -11.02
N ILE A 142 -3.36 -3.37 -12.26
CA ILE A 142 -3.00 -1.98 -12.58
C ILE A 142 -4.28 -1.14 -12.55
N ALA A 143 -4.25 -0.03 -11.83
CA ALA A 143 -5.41 0.83 -11.63
C ALA A 143 -5.06 2.31 -11.80
N ASP A 144 -6.02 3.06 -12.34
CA ASP A 144 -5.97 4.52 -12.31
C ASP A 144 -6.37 5.00 -10.91
N VAL A 145 -5.68 6.02 -10.41
CA VAL A 145 -6.00 6.68 -9.13
C VAL A 145 -7.04 7.75 -9.41
N LEU A 146 -8.24 7.58 -8.86
CA LEU A 146 -9.37 8.49 -9.07
C LEU A 146 -9.39 9.64 -8.05
N ALA A 147 -9.00 9.37 -6.82
CA ALA A 147 -8.89 10.35 -5.75
C ALA A 147 -7.84 9.95 -4.72
N VAL A 148 -7.29 10.95 -4.03
CA VAL A 148 -6.43 10.77 -2.86
C VAL A 148 -7.04 11.54 -1.71
N HIS A 149 -7.20 10.87 -0.57
CA HIS A 149 -7.70 11.43 0.67
C HIS A 149 -6.57 11.54 1.66
N TYR A 150 -6.56 12.64 2.41
CA TYR A 150 -5.65 12.87 3.53
C TYR A 150 -6.47 13.20 4.75
N ASN A 151 -6.09 12.66 5.90
CA ASN A 151 -6.64 13.16 7.16
C ASN A 151 -6.16 14.60 7.39
N GLU A 152 -7.01 15.45 7.94
CA GLU A 152 -6.69 16.88 8.14
C GLU A 152 -5.49 17.08 9.07
N ASP A 153 -5.31 16.18 10.03
CA ASP A 153 -4.23 16.24 11.03
C ASP A 153 -2.84 16.03 10.43
N VAL A 154 -2.73 15.38 9.26
CA VAL A 154 -1.46 15.17 8.55
C VAL A 154 -1.15 16.22 7.49
N LEU A 155 -1.96 17.29 7.41
CA LEU A 155 -1.71 18.42 6.52
C LEU A 155 -0.96 19.56 7.24
N ASP A 156 -0.17 20.32 6.49
CA ASP A 156 0.41 21.59 6.94
C ASP A 156 -0.60 22.75 6.82
N GLU A 157 -0.24 23.94 7.31
CA GLU A 157 -1.09 25.14 7.26
C GLU A 157 -1.49 25.57 5.84
N LYS A 158 -0.81 25.04 4.81
CA LYS A 158 -1.09 25.30 3.39
C LYS A 158 -1.88 24.15 2.74
N GLY A 159 -2.36 23.18 3.52
CA GLY A 159 -3.10 22.02 3.04
C GLY A 159 -2.23 20.98 2.31
N ARG A 160 -0.91 21.01 2.48
CA ARG A 160 0.01 20.05 1.85
C ARG A 160 0.30 18.90 2.80
N PRO A 161 0.51 17.67 2.30
CA PRO A 161 0.86 16.54 3.14
C PRO A 161 2.20 16.76 3.85
N ASP A 162 2.18 16.62 5.18
CA ASP A 162 3.35 16.68 6.04
C ASP A 162 3.88 15.25 6.27
N LEU A 163 5.05 14.95 5.72
CA LEU A 163 5.64 13.60 5.79
C LEU A 163 6.02 13.19 7.22
N ASP A 164 6.36 14.14 8.09
CA ASP A 164 6.69 13.84 9.47
C ASP A 164 5.44 13.46 10.26
N LYS A 165 4.29 14.07 9.94
CA LYS A 165 2.98 13.71 10.51
C LYS A 165 2.43 12.40 9.94
N ILE A 166 2.58 12.16 8.63
CA ILE A 166 2.19 10.88 8.00
C ILE A 166 3.00 9.72 8.59
N GLY A 167 4.29 9.95 8.88
CA GLY A 167 5.17 8.96 9.48
C GLY A 167 5.28 7.66 8.67
N PRO A 168 5.63 7.73 7.37
CA PRO A 168 5.63 6.55 6.52
C PRO A 168 6.68 5.53 6.98
N TYR A 169 6.36 4.26 6.82
CA TYR A 169 7.24 3.14 7.15
C TYR A 169 7.18 2.09 6.04
N SER A 170 8.12 1.15 6.07
CA SER A 170 8.32 0.17 5.01
C SER A 170 8.44 -1.24 5.55
N TYR A 171 8.20 -2.22 4.68
CA TYR A 171 8.54 -3.61 4.91
C TYR A 171 9.93 -3.91 4.31
N CYS A 172 10.81 -4.54 5.08
CA CYS A 172 12.18 -4.86 4.70
C CYS A 172 12.54 -6.28 5.18
N LEU A 173 12.57 -7.25 4.26
CA LEU A 173 13.07 -8.61 4.52
C LEU A 173 12.54 -9.27 5.82
N ASN A 174 11.23 -9.11 6.09
CA ASN A 174 10.50 -9.58 7.29
C ASN A 174 10.43 -8.62 8.49
N GLU A 175 10.85 -7.36 8.31
CA GLU A 175 10.75 -6.34 9.36
C GLU A 175 9.91 -5.16 8.88
N TYR A 176 9.18 -4.52 9.80
CA TYR A 176 8.58 -3.20 9.56
C TYR A 176 9.53 -2.13 10.10
N ARG A 177 9.97 -1.20 9.26
CA ARG A 177 10.96 -0.17 9.59
C ARG A 177 10.47 1.23 9.26
N LEU A 178 10.59 2.14 10.21
CA LEU A 178 10.31 3.57 10.01
C LEU A 178 11.20 4.14 8.91
N MET A 179 10.64 5.03 8.08
CA MET A 179 11.41 5.85 7.14
C MET A 179 11.68 7.21 7.79
N SER A 180 12.53 7.22 8.82
CA SER A 180 12.85 8.43 9.57
C SER A 180 13.99 9.23 8.94
N GLY A 181 13.87 10.56 8.99
CA GLY A 181 14.96 11.49 8.69
C GLY A 181 14.94 12.00 7.25
N LYS A 182 14.86 13.32 7.10
CA LYS A 182 15.02 14.00 5.81
C LYS A 182 16.49 14.03 5.42
N LEU A 183 16.82 13.44 4.28
CA LEU A 183 18.17 13.57 3.69
C LEU A 183 18.32 14.86 2.86
N GLY A 184 17.24 15.28 2.19
CA GLY A 184 17.23 16.45 1.31
C GLY A 184 15.84 16.62 0.68
N SER A 185 15.68 17.68 -0.13
CA SER A 185 14.50 17.91 -0.96
C SER A 185 14.78 17.52 -2.42
N PHE A 186 13.76 17.27 -3.24
CA PHE A 186 13.99 17.03 -4.67
C PHE A 186 14.82 18.18 -5.29
N GLY A 187 15.84 17.83 -6.07
CA GLY A 187 16.78 18.79 -6.65
C GLY A 187 17.94 19.23 -5.73
N TYR A 188 18.04 18.75 -4.48
CA TYR A 188 19.12 19.15 -3.57
C TYR A 188 20.53 18.73 -4.02
N SER A 189 20.64 17.85 -5.02
CA SER A 189 21.91 17.47 -5.65
C SER A 189 22.48 18.54 -6.57
N ASN A 190 21.65 19.49 -7.02
CA ASN A 190 22.10 20.56 -7.89
C ASN A 190 22.94 21.52 -7.03
N LYS A 191 24.23 21.64 -7.36
CA LYS A 191 25.04 22.74 -6.86
C LYS A 191 24.43 24.03 -7.42
N THR A 192 24.04 24.93 -6.53
CA THR A 192 23.64 26.29 -6.89
C THR A 192 24.81 27.03 -7.55
#